data_AF-A0A4Q0Q8G8-F1
#
_entry.id   AF-A0A4Q0Q8G8-F1
#
_cell.length_a   1.000
_cell.length_b   1.000
_cell.length_c   1.000
_cell.angle_alpha   90.00
_cell.angle_beta   90.00
_cell.angle_gamma   90.00
#
_symmetry.space_group_name_H-M   'P 1'
#
loop_
_entity.id
_entity.type
_entity.pdbx_description
1 polymer ?
#
loop_
_entity_poly.entity_id
_entity_poly.type
_entity_poly.pdbx_seq_one_letter_code
_entity_poly.pdbx_strand_id
1 'polypeptide(L)' 'MIIVDENGEIIATASDDHTLIGGHHRLAVAASLGKKLFWRHTGEPVKLDNFFKHYGSSLRHSA' A
#
# COMPACT_ATOMS: atom_id res chain seq x y z
N MET A 1 9.77 3.00 6.82
CA MET A 1 8.64 3.94 6.80
C MET A 1 7.35 3.26 7.27
N ILE A 2 6.51 3.94 8.06
CA ILE A 2 5.24 3.39 8.57
C ILE A 2 4.08 4.04 7.81
N ILE A 3 3.13 3.23 7.35
CA ILE A 3 1.88 3.67 6.75
C ILE A 3 0.80 3.67 7.84
N VAL A 4 0.14 4.81 7.99
CA VAL A 4 -0.97 4.99 8.90
C VAL A 4 -2.24 5.37 8.16
N ASP A 5 -3.39 5.12 8.78
CA ASP A 5 -4.69 5.62 8.33
C ASP A 5 -4.90 7.09 8.75
N GLU A 6 -5.97 7.71 8.28
CA GLU A 6 -6.43 9.02 8.75
C GLU A 6 -6.62 9.12 10.26
N ASN A 7 -6.96 8.00 10.92
CA ASN A 7 -7.08 7.90 12.37
C ASN A 7 -5.73 7.71 13.10
N GLY A 8 -4.62 7.66 12.37
CA GLY A 8 -3.28 7.40 12.92
C GLY A 8 -3.01 5.93 13.24
N GLU A 9 -3.91 5.01 12.86
CA GLU A 9 -3.72 3.57 13.05
C GLU A 9 -2.62 3.03 12.13
N ILE A 10 -1.77 2.15 12.65
CA ILE A 10 -0.69 1.53 11.86
C ILE A 10 -1.26 0.43 10.96
N ILE A 11 -1.27 0.70 9.66
CA ILE A 11 -1.79 -0.21 8.64
C ILE A 11 -0.71 -1.15 8.11
N ALA A 12 0.45 -0.59 7.77
CA ALA A 12 1.54 -1.35 7.15
C ALA A 12 2.91 -0.72 7.40
N THR A 13 3.96 -1.48 7.12
CA THR A 13 5.35 -1.02 7.19
C THR A 13 6.00 -1.22 5.83
N ALA A 14 6.67 -0.18 5.34
CA ALA A 14 7.44 -0.20 4.11
C ALA A 14 8.90 0.18 4.40
N SER A 15 9.79 -0.12 3.47
CA SER A 15 11.14 0.43 3.45
C SER A 15 11.11 1.86 2.93
N ASP A 16 12.24 2.54 3.06
CA ASP A 16 12.54 3.82 2.45
C ASP A 16 12.40 3.82 0.92
N ASP A 17 12.71 2.71 0.26
CA ASP A 17 12.53 2.50 -1.18
C ASP A 17 11.06 2.30 -1.61
N HIS A 18 10.09 2.71 -0.79
CA HIS A 18 8.66 2.47 -1.00
C HIS A 18 8.26 0.99 -1.20
N THR A 19 9.11 0.05 -0.78
CA THR A 19 8.81 -1.39 -0.84
C THR A 19 8.10 -1.83 0.43
N LEU A 20 6.91 -2.47 0.33
CA LEU A 20 6.22 -3.02 1.49
C LEU A 20 7.02 -4.16 2.14
N ILE A 21 7.37 -3.99 3.42
CA ILE A 21 8.03 -5.02 4.21
C ILE A 21 7.00 -5.90 4.91
N GLY A 22 5.85 -5.33 5.30
CA GLY A 22 4.80 -6.06 6.00
C GLY A 22 3.45 -5.36 6.01
N GLY A 23 2.39 -6.13 6.23
CA GLY A 23 1.02 -5.61 6.29
C GLY A 23 0.31 -5.54 4.94
N HIS A 24 0.76 -6.28 3.91
CA HIS A 24 0.11 -6.35 2.59
C HIS A 24 -1.40 -6.59 2.69
N HIS A 25 -1.83 -7.55 3.52
CA HIS A 25 -3.24 -7.84 3.71
C HIS A 25 -4.00 -6.67 4.33
N ARG A 26 -3.47 -6.05 5.39
CA ARG A 26 -4.08 -4.88 6.04
C ARG A 26 -4.14 -3.67 5.13
N LEU A 27 -3.08 -3.43 4.36
CA LEU A 27 -3.03 -2.38 3.36
C LEU A 27 -4.08 -2.59 2.27
N ALA A 28 -4.22 -3.84 1.78
CA ALA A 28 -5.22 -4.19 0.78
C ALA A 28 -6.64 -3.98 1.30
N VAL A 29 -6.93 -4.41 2.53
CA VAL A 29 -8.23 -4.18 3.17
C VAL A 29 -8.50 -2.67 3.29
N ALA A 30 -7.54 -1.88 3.77
CA ALA A 30 -7.73 -0.44 3.89
C ALA A 30 -7.94 0.24 2.52
N ALA A 31 -7.18 -0.19 1.51
CA ALA A 31 -7.32 0.27 0.13
C ALA A 31 -8.70 -0.06 -0.46
N SER A 32 -9.17 -1.30 -0.28
CA SER A 32 -10.50 -1.74 -0.73
C SER A 32 -11.63 -1.02 -0.03
N LEU A 33 -11.43 -0.62 1.23
CA LEU A 33 -12.38 0.21 1.99
C LEU A 33 -12.35 1.69 1.58
N GLY A 34 -11.44 2.09 0.66
CA GLY A 34 -11.28 3.48 0.25
C GLY A 34 -10.70 4.38 1.33
N LYS A 35 -10.01 3.81 2.33
CA LYS A 35 -9.39 4.57 3.42
C LYS A 35 -8.21 5.40 2.91
N LYS A 36 -8.05 6.61 3.45
CA LYS A 36 -6.92 7.47 3.13
C LYS A 36 -5.72 7.08 3.99
N LEU A 37 -4.66 6.68 3.32
CA LEU A 37 -3.43 6.25 3.97
C LEU A 37 -2.35 7.31 3.82
N PHE A 38 -1.54 7.47 4.86
CA PHE A 38 -0.51 8.48 4.95
C PHE A 38 0.80 7.88 5.44
N TRP A 39 1.91 8.44 4.95
CA TRP A 39 3.23 8.14 5.49
C TRP A 39 3.36 8.82 6.85
N ARG A 40 3.54 8.04 7.92
CA ARG A 40 3.70 8.60 9.28
C ARG A 40 4.86 9.59 9.38
N HIS A 41 5.89 9.42 8.57
CA HIS A 41 7.09 10.24 8.62
C HIS A 41 6.95 11.57 7.87
N THR A 42 6.38 11.57 6.67
CA THR A 42 6.27 12.76 5.82
C THR A 42 4.89 13.40 5.84
N GLY A 43 3.87 12.70 6.35
CA GLY A 43 2.46 13.10 6.28
C GLY A 43 1.88 13.01 4.87
N GLU A 44 2.66 12.56 3.88
CA GLU A 44 2.21 12.50 2.50
C GLU A 44 1.22 11.34 2.29
N PRO A 45 0.22 11.53 1.42
CA PRO A 45 -0.69 10.46 1.06
C PRO A 45 0.06 9.32 0.37
N VAL A 46 -0.20 8.09 0.82
CA VAL A 46 0.36 6.88 0.24
C VAL A 46 -0.33 6.60 -1.09
N LYS A 47 0.46 6.56 -2.17
CA LYS A 47 -0.03 6.16 -3.48
C LYS A 47 -0.17 4.65 -3.54
N LEU A 48 -1.39 4.18 -3.27
CA LEU A 48 -1.77 2.76 -3.33
C LEU A 48 -1.48 2.14 -4.70
N ASP A 49 -1.60 2.89 -5.81
CA ASP A 49 -1.25 2.45 -7.16
C ASP A 49 0.15 1.87 -7.31
N ASN A 50 1.13 2.34 -6.52
CA ASN A 50 2.49 1.80 -6.55
C ASN A 50 2.59 0.41 -5.91
N PHE A 51 1.74 0.12 -4.93
CA PHE A 51 1.70 -1.16 -4.20
C PHE A 51 0.77 -2.17 -4.85
N PHE A 52 -0.34 -1.68 -5.40
CA PHE A 52 -1.37 -2.48 -6.03
C PHE A 52 -1.24 -2.52 -7.54
N LYS A 53 -0.12 -2.02 -8.10
CA LYS A 53 0.20 -2.04 -9.55
C LYS A 53 -0.51 -3.21 -10.17
N HIS A 54 -1.61 -2.91 -10.85
CA HIS A 54 -2.52 -3.91 -11.37
C HIS A 54 -1.67 -4.97 -12.07
N TYR A 55 -1.81 -6.23 -11.66
CA TYR A 55 -1.37 -7.39 -12.45
C TYR A 55 -2.22 -7.50 -13.74
N GLY A 56 -2.47 -6.37 -14.42
CA GLY A 56 -3.05 -6.29 -15.74
C GLY A 56 -1.95 -6.44 -16.78
N SER A 57 -1.78 -7.67 -17.24
CA SER A 57 -1.17 -8.02 -18.53
C SER A 57 0.37 -7.97 -18.66
N SER A 58 1.02 -9.07 -18.27
CA SER A 58 1.97 -9.79 -19.15
C SER A 58 2.32 -11.16 -18.58
N LEU A 59 1.33 -12.04 -18.49
CA LEU A 59 1.60 -13.47 -18.65
C LEU A 59 0.52 -14.06 -19.56
N ARG A 60 0.67 -13.81 -20.86
CA ARG A 60 0.17 -14.75 -21.88
C ARG A 60 0.87 -16.09 -21.59
N HIS A 61 0.23 -16.95 -20.83
CA HIS A 61 0.42 -18.39 -20.98
C HIS A 61 -0.78 -18.89 -21.79
N SER A 62 -0.64 -18.83 -23.11
CA SER A 62 -1.29 -19.79 -23.98
C SER A 62 -0.73 -21.17 -23.63
N ALA A 63 -1.61 -22.06 -23.17
CA ALA A 63 -1.40 -23.50 -23.14
C ALA A 63 -2.48 -24.12 -24.05
#